data_AF-A0A7X3RGK7-F1
#
_entry.id   AF-A0A7X3RGK7-F1
#
_cell.length_a   1.000
_cell.length_b   1.000
_cell.length_c   1.000
_cell.angle_alpha   90.00
_cell.angle_beta   90.00
_cell.angle_gamma   90.00
#
_symmetry.space_group_name_H-M   'P 1'
#
loop_
_entity.id
_entity.type
_entity.pdbx_description
1 polymer ?
#
loop_
_entity_poly.entity_id
_entity_poly.type
_entity_poly.pdbx_seq_one_letter_code
_entity_poly.pdbx_strand_id
1 'polypeptide(L)'
;MNLRFLGGANEVGASSTLIEIEESRILVDAGIRMGPGQHSPLPDFPNFDKVGMPDAVLLTHAHTDHTGALPDLHKRLPADVKIYCTEATKAITEVLLKDSIKIMQREQEQTGKAPRYTPADVAAVLNRMETVPWSDPIEICPDLTARWTRAGHILGAAMIYIEGKSETLLMTGDVSVTKQLTIPSVDVPAWCCKPDVMVMEATYGNRQHKDRREKEKRLAADVANTVIKEDGTVLLPVFAIGRAQEVILILKQAMEGGQIPKFSVYVDGMVRDVNTIYAQFADELQRPLRRKSEQGESLFYLNNIIKKVPRNYKPEDVLAGGPCCIVASSGMLNGGKSIVYAKQLVANPKNLIVITGYQAEGTPGRALEDLGKQEDSQNRVWFLDDERFEVKSRVERYSLSAHADKNELINLVSKVRSREKLLHVHGNTEARKVLSESVNKQFPLIDVRLPENGKVYSIEKRTGIARGRRHTIQRILSEVHAYLLKLGQNGPFHVRELAAFWFGSEAITEVVVKFVEWCLFLDREFFRCGSNNLFYLR
;
A
#
# COMPACT_ATOMS: atom_id res chain seq x y z
N MET A 1 23.46 -8.01 8.18
CA MET A 1 22.18 -8.35 7.53
C MET A 1 22.35 -8.60 6.04
N ASN A 2 21.66 -9.59 5.45
CA ASN A 2 21.51 -9.73 4.00
C ASN A 2 20.02 -9.66 3.60
N LEU A 3 19.70 -8.93 2.54
CA LEU A 3 18.35 -8.91 1.95
C LEU A 3 18.39 -9.52 0.57
N ARG A 4 17.52 -10.50 0.33
CA ARG A 4 17.35 -11.16 -0.96
C ARG A 4 15.93 -10.94 -1.45
N PHE A 5 15.81 -10.36 -2.64
CA PHE A 5 14.51 -10.04 -3.21
C PHE A 5 14.06 -11.16 -4.14
N LEU A 6 13.13 -12.01 -3.69
CA LEU A 6 12.62 -13.14 -4.47
C LEU A 6 11.56 -12.70 -5.51
N GLY A 7 10.93 -11.55 -5.26
CA GLY A 7 10.01 -10.90 -6.18
C GLY A 7 9.60 -9.50 -5.67
N GLY A 8 9.04 -8.69 -6.56
CA GLY A 8 8.54 -7.35 -6.22
C GLY A 8 9.59 -6.27 -5.97
N ALA A 9 10.88 -6.49 -6.29
CA ALA A 9 11.90 -5.44 -6.12
C ALA A 9 11.93 -4.43 -7.26
N ASN A 10 11.97 -4.89 -8.51
CA ASN A 10 11.99 -4.04 -9.71
C ASN A 10 10.73 -4.17 -10.57
N GLU A 11 9.63 -4.54 -9.94
CA GLU A 11 8.31 -4.74 -10.53
C GLU A 11 7.21 -4.42 -9.48
N VAL A 12 5.95 -4.46 -9.92
CA VAL A 12 4.77 -4.44 -9.03
C VAL A 12 4.15 -5.84 -9.12
N GLY A 13 3.91 -6.50 -7.98
CA GLY A 13 3.53 -7.92 -7.94
C GLY A 13 4.60 -8.84 -7.36
N ALA A 14 4.16 -10.00 -6.88
CA ALA A 14 5.01 -11.05 -6.29
C ALA A 14 5.96 -10.56 -5.19
N SER A 15 5.52 -9.59 -4.38
CA SER A 15 6.30 -9.07 -3.27
C SER A 15 6.73 -10.22 -2.34
N SER A 16 8.04 -10.41 -2.23
CA SER A 16 8.63 -11.41 -1.34
C SER A 16 10.11 -11.13 -1.13
N THR A 17 10.48 -10.81 0.12
CA THR A 17 11.86 -10.48 0.52
C THR A 17 12.31 -11.41 1.64
N LEU A 18 13.39 -12.15 1.41
CA LEU A 18 14.06 -12.96 2.43
C LEU A 18 15.13 -12.11 3.11
N ILE A 19 15.05 -12.01 4.43
CA ILE A 19 15.95 -11.23 5.28
C ILE A 19 16.73 -12.20 6.15
N GLU A 20 18.05 -12.21 5.97
CA GLU A 20 18.98 -12.94 6.84
C GLU A 20 19.53 -11.93 7.86
N ILE A 21 19.11 -12.07 9.12
CA ILE A 21 19.46 -11.17 10.22
C ILE A 21 19.88 -12.01 11.42
N GLU A 22 21.07 -11.70 11.96
CA GLU A 22 21.74 -12.56 12.95
C GLU A 22 21.83 -14.02 12.44
N GLU A 23 21.24 -14.99 13.13
CA GLU A 23 21.21 -16.42 12.74
C GLU A 23 19.88 -16.86 12.12
N SER A 24 18.93 -15.94 11.92
CA SER A 24 17.57 -16.24 11.47
C SER A 24 17.26 -15.73 10.06
N ARG A 25 16.31 -16.40 9.40
CA ARG A 25 15.81 -16.09 8.07
C ARG A 25 14.33 -15.73 8.14
N ILE A 26 14.00 -14.49 7.83
CA ILE A 26 12.64 -13.98 7.89
C ILE A 26 12.16 -13.68 6.48
N LEU A 27 11.06 -14.29 6.06
CA LEU A 27 10.42 -13.95 4.80
C LEU A 27 9.37 -12.86 5.06
N VAL A 28 9.41 -11.77 4.31
CA VAL A 28 8.37 -10.75 4.34
C VAL A 28 7.59 -10.78 3.04
N ASP A 29 6.28 -11.01 3.16
CA ASP A 29 5.31 -11.20 2.09
C ASP A 29 5.57 -12.41 1.16
N ALA A 30 4.48 -12.92 0.58
CA ALA A 30 4.44 -14.01 -0.39
C ALA A 30 3.31 -13.76 -1.40
N GLY A 31 3.57 -12.83 -2.32
CA GLY A 31 2.60 -12.41 -3.34
C GLY A 31 2.63 -13.16 -4.66
N ILE A 32 1.74 -12.79 -5.58
CA ILE A 32 1.79 -13.22 -7.00
C ILE A 32 1.91 -12.03 -7.97
N ARG A 33 2.49 -12.28 -9.15
CA ARG A 33 2.44 -11.34 -10.28
C ARG A 33 1.05 -11.40 -10.91
N MET A 34 0.46 -10.23 -11.15
CA MET A 34 -0.86 -10.10 -11.77
C MET A 34 -0.71 -9.73 -13.24
N GLY A 35 -1.11 -10.63 -14.14
CA GLY A 35 -1.15 -10.36 -15.59
C GLY A 35 -0.58 -11.51 -16.44
N PRO A 36 -0.92 -11.56 -17.74
CA PRO A 36 -0.35 -12.52 -18.67
C PRO A 36 1.09 -12.12 -19.00
N GLY A 37 2.08 -12.84 -18.47
CA GLY A 37 3.50 -12.61 -18.75
C GLY A 37 4.25 -13.91 -18.97
N GLN A 38 5.42 -13.82 -19.61
CA GLN A 38 6.34 -14.96 -19.84
C GLN A 38 6.97 -15.51 -18.55
N HIS A 39 6.79 -14.83 -17.41
CA HIS A 39 7.42 -15.16 -16.14
C HIS A 39 6.45 -15.92 -15.23
N SER A 40 7.02 -16.78 -14.37
CA SER A 40 6.26 -17.45 -13.31
C SER A 40 5.47 -16.43 -12.48
N PRO A 41 4.19 -16.72 -12.12
CA PRO A 41 3.42 -15.86 -11.24
C PRO A 41 3.99 -15.82 -9.81
N LEU A 42 4.85 -16.77 -9.46
CA LEU A 42 5.41 -16.94 -8.12
C LEU A 42 6.74 -16.20 -7.95
N PRO A 43 7.08 -15.78 -6.73
CA PRO A 43 8.44 -15.41 -6.36
C PRO A 43 9.42 -16.58 -6.59
N ASP A 44 10.72 -16.30 -6.57
CA ASP A 44 11.78 -17.31 -6.69
C ASP A 44 11.92 -18.17 -5.42
N PHE A 45 10.87 -18.91 -5.06
CA PHE A 45 10.91 -19.88 -3.95
C PHE A 45 11.92 -21.03 -4.13
N PRO A 46 12.26 -21.50 -5.36
CA PRO A 46 13.37 -22.44 -5.53
C PRO A 46 14.71 -21.94 -4.97
N ASN A 47 14.88 -20.62 -4.77
CA ASN A 47 16.09 -20.10 -4.13
C ASN A 47 16.32 -20.65 -2.72
N PHE A 48 15.26 -21.05 -1.99
CA PHE A 48 15.37 -21.65 -0.65
C PHE A 48 16.25 -22.89 -0.63
N ASP A 49 16.30 -23.65 -1.73
CA ASP A 49 17.13 -24.85 -1.86
C ASP A 49 18.64 -24.53 -1.78
N LYS A 50 19.01 -23.26 -2.03
CA LYS A 50 20.41 -22.76 -1.97
C LYS A 50 20.73 -22.03 -0.68
N VAL A 51 19.75 -21.37 -0.07
CA VAL A 51 19.99 -20.37 1.00
C VAL A 51 19.40 -20.77 2.34
N GLY A 52 18.53 -21.78 2.37
CA GLY A 52 17.77 -22.21 3.54
C GLY A 52 16.32 -21.72 3.52
N MET A 53 15.46 -22.45 4.23
CA MET A 53 14.06 -22.09 4.45
C MET A 53 13.95 -20.93 5.47
N PRO A 54 12.89 -20.11 5.39
CA PRO A 54 12.63 -19.10 6.42
C PRO A 54 12.17 -19.75 7.73
N ASP A 55 12.55 -19.16 8.85
CA ASP A 55 12.15 -19.54 10.21
C ASP A 55 10.79 -18.92 10.59
N ALA A 56 10.47 -17.77 10.00
CA ALA A 56 9.17 -17.10 10.14
C ALA A 56 8.78 -16.35 8.86
N VAL A 57 7.48 -16.17 8.66
CA VAL A 57 6.92 -15.34 7.59
C VAL A 57 6.16 -14.17 8.21
N LEU A 58 6.38 -12.95 7.75
CA LEU A 58 5.67 -11.75 8.20
C LEU A 58 4.87 -11.17 7.03
N LEU A 59 3.60 -10.80 7.25
CA LEU A 59 2.75 -10.21 6.23
C LEU A 59 2.48 -8.74 6.51
N THR A 60 2.66 -7.91 5.50
CA THR A 60 2.38 -6.47 5.56
C THR A 60 0.89 -6.20 5.44
N HIS A 61 0.21 -6.78 4.44
CA HIS A 61 -1.22 -6.57 4.21
C HIS A 61 -1.81 -7.63 3.27
N ALA A 62 -3.14 -7.65 3.15
CA ALA A 62 -3.85 -8.75 2.54
C ALA A 62 -3.87 -8.78 1.00
N HIS A 63 -3.35 -7.78 0.27
CA HIS A 63 -3.47 -7.83 -1.19
C HIS A 63 -2.78 -9.05 -1.80
N THR A 64 -3.27 -9.48 -2.97
CA THR A 64 -2.87 -10.74 -3.60
C THR A 64 -1.42 -10.72 -4.08
N ASP A 65 -0.89 -9.55 -4.43
CA ASP A 65 0.51 -9.30 -4.72
C ASP A 65 1.42 -9.29 -3.48
N HIS A 66 0.87 -9.49 -2.28
CA HIS A 66 1.59 -9.67 -1.02
C HIS A 66 1.27 -11.00 -0.31
N THR A 67 0.12 -11.63 -0.58
CA THR A 67 -0.33 -12.86 0.12
C THR A 67 -0.79 -13.99 -0.80
N GLY A 68 -0.94 -13.73 -2.11
CA GLY A 68 -1.56 -14.66 -3.05
C GLY A 68 -0.77 -15.94 -3.35
N ALA A 69 0.50 -16.00 -2.95
CA ALA A 69 1.38 -17.16 -3.08
C ALA A 69 1.57 -17.92 -1.76
N LEU A 70 0.87 -17.55 -0.68
CA LEU A 70 0.98 -18.26 0.60
C LEU A 70 0.67 -19.76 0.49
N PRO A 71 -0.35 -20.23 -0.25
CA PRO A 71 -0.58 -21.66 -0.42
C PRO A 71 0.53 -22.36 -1.21
N ASP A 72 1.16 -21.68 -2.16
CA ASP A 72 2.31 -22.21 -2.91
C ASP A 72 3.56 -22.30 -2.03
N LEU A 73 3.79 -21.28 -1.19
CA LEU A 73 4.86 -21.23 -0.21
C LEU A 73 4.68 -22.32 0.87
N HIS A 74 3.45 -22.49 1.37
CA HIS A 74 3.12 -23.45 2.43
C HIS A 74 3.59 -24.87 2.11
N LYS A 75 3.50 -25.29 0.84
CA LYS A 75 3.94 -26.62 0.37
C LYS A 75 5.45 -26.85 0.54
N ARG A 76 6.23 -25.78 0.69
CA ARG A 76 7.69 -25.82 0.87
C ARG A 76 8.12 -25.57 2.32
N LEU A 77 7.28 -24.93 3.14
CA LEU A 77 7.66 -24.53 4.49
C LEU A 77 7.71 -25.72 5.46
N PRO A 78 8.73 -25.77 6.34
CA PRO A 78 8.71 -26.64 7.52
C PRO A 78 7.42 -26.45 8.34
N ALA A 79 7.00 -27.51 9.04
CA ALA A 79 5.69 -27.56 9.68
C ALA A 79 5.48 -26.53 10.81
N ASP A 80 6.57 -26.15 11.46
CA ASP A 80 6.67 -25.27 12.62
C ASP A 80 6.81 -23.78 12.26
N VAL A 81 7.02 -23.45 10.99
CA VAL A 81 7.11 -22.06 10.53
C VAL A 81 5.76 -21.36 10.66
N LYS A 82 5.74 -20.29 11.45
CA LYS A 82 4.57 -19.43 11.70
C LYS A 82 4.50 -18.26 10.70
N ILE A 83 3.28 -17.81 10.44
CA ILE A 83 2.98 -16.68 9.55
C ILE A 83 2.34 -15.56 10.38
N TYR A 84 3.06 -14.48 10.66
CA TYR A 84 2.60 -13.38 11.51
C TYR A 84 1.94 -12.28 10.69
N CYS A 85 0.76 -11.83 11.13
CA CYS A 85 0.01 -10.75 10.47
C CYS A 85 -0.98 -10.09 11.41
N THR A 86 -1.58 -8.99 11.00
CA THR A 86 -2.68 -8.37 11.75
C THR A 86 -3.96 -9.20 11.61
N GLU A 87 -4.85 -9.10 12.60
CA GLU A 87 -6.11 -9.87 12.61
C GLU A 87 -6.96 -9.59 11.36
N ALA A 88 -7.08 -8.32 10.98
CA ALA A 88 -7.82 -7.96 9.78
C ALA A 88 -7.13 -8.43 8.49
N THR A 89 -5.79 -8.50 8.44
CA THR A 89 -5.07 -9.10 7.30
C THR A 89 -5.44 -10.58 7.16
N LYS A 90 -5.43 -11.35 8.24
CA LYS A 90 -5.85 -12.77 8.23
C LYS A 90 -7.25 -12.96 7.67
N ALA A 91 -8.22 -12.18 8.17
CA ALA A 91 -9.62 -12.26 7.75
C ALA A 91 -9.80 -11.95 6.25
N ILE A 92 -9.11 -10.94 5.74
CA ILE A 92 -9.21 -10.54 4.32
C ILE A 92 -8.48 -11.55 3.42
N THR A 93 -7.29 -12.02 3.82
CA THR A 93 -6.53 -13.03 3.08
C THR A 93 -7.33 -14.32 2.92
N GLU A 94 -8.07 -14.76 3.94
CA GLU A 94 -8.98 -15.90 3.84
C GLU A 94 -10.00 -15.74 2.69
N VAL A 95 -10.66 -14.59 2.61
CA VAL A 95 -11.66 -14.32 1.56
C VAL A 95 -11.02 -14.32 0.18
N LEU A 96 -9.85 -13.69 0.04
CA LEU A 96 -9.13 -13.62 -1.23
C LEU A 96 -8.66 -14.99 -1.72
N LEU A 97 -8.06 -15.80 -0.85
CA LEU A 97 -7.57 -17.14 -1.20
C LEU A 97 -8.72 -18.11 -1.51
N LYS A 98 -9.90 -17.95 -0.87
CA LYS A 98 -11.09 -18.74 -1.22
C LYS A 98 -11.68 -18.35 -2.57
N ASP A 99 -11.64 -17.06 -2.93
CA ASP A 99 -12.16 -16.60 -4.21
C ASP A 99 -11.22 -16.92 -5.38
N SER A 100 -9.90 -16.84 -5.16
CA SER A 100 -8.92 -17.25 -6.17
C SER A 100 -9.08 -18.73 -6.56
N ILE A 101 -9.45 -19.62 -5.63
CA ILE A 101 -9.78 -21.02 -5.95
C ILE A 101 -10.92 -21.09 -6.96
N LYS A 102 -12.00 -20.31 -6.76
CA LYS A 102 -13.14 -20.29 -7.70
C LYS A 102 -12.74 -19.78 -9.08
N ILE A 103 -11.83 -18.81 -9.14
CA ILE A 103 -11.28 -18.31 -10.39
C ILE A 103 -10.46 -19.40 -11.08
N MET A 104 -9.56 -20.07 -10.36
CA MET A 104 -8.73 -21.16 -10.90
C MET A 104 -9.56 -22.38 -11.34
N GLN A 105 -10.66 -22.70 -10.64
CA GLN A 105 -11.58 -23.77 -11.04
C GLN A 105 -12.27 -23.44 -12.37
N ARG A 106 -12.69 -22.19 -12.58
CA ARG A 106 -13.24 -21.76 -13.87
C ARG A 106 -12.18 -21.78 -14.98
N GLU A 107 -10.96 -21.34 -14.68
CA GLU A 107 -9.83 -21.43 -15.62
C GLU A 107 -9.55 -22.90 -15.99
N GLN A 108 -9.65 -23.83 -15.03
CA GLN A 108 -9.52 -25.26 -15.27
C GLN A 108 -10.63 -25.78 -16.21
N GLU A 109 -11.88 -25.37 -16.02
CA GLU A 109 -12.99 -25.76 -16.91
C GLU A 109 -12.78 -25.24 -18.34
N GLN A 110 -12.20 -24.05 -18.49
CA GLN A 110 -12.00 -23.40 -19.79
C GLN A 110 -10.73 -23.87 -20.52
N THR A 111 -9.65 -24.11 -19.78
CA THR A 111 -8.30 -24.31 -20.36
C THR A 111 -7.69 -25.67 -20.01
N GLY A 112 -8.31 -26.45 -19.13
CA GLY A 112 -7.77 -27.70 -18.59
C GLY A 112 -6.64 -27.51 -17.57
N LYS A 113 -6.22 -26.27 -17.30
CA LYS A 113 -5.11 -25.97 -16.39
C LYS A 113 -5.52 -26.19 -14.94
N ALA A 114 -4.83 -27.10 -14.24
CA ALA A 114 -5.13 -27.41 -12.85
C ALA A 114 -4.93 -26.21 -11.91
N PRO A 115 -5.77 -26.05 -10.87
CA PRO A 115 -5.57 -25.04 -9.83
C PRO A 115 -4.21 -25.18 -9.14
N ARG A 116 -3.57 -24.04 -8.83
CA ARG A 116 -2.25 -24.03 -8.16
C ARG A 116 -2.31 -24.58 -6.74
N TYR A 117 -3.46 -24.44 -6.09
CA TYR A 117 -3.70 -24.92 -4.73
C TYR A 117 -5.17 -25.26 -4.50
N THR A 118 -5.40 -26.01 -3.43
CA THR A 118 -6.68 -26.57 -3.03
C THR A 118 -7.27 -25.82 -1.83
N PRO A 119 -8.56 -26.02 -1.51
CA PRO A 119 -9.12 -25.53 -0.25
C PRO A 119 -8.38 -26.03 1.00
N ALA A 120 -7.82 -27.24 0.96
CA ALA A 120 -7.04 -27.81 2.06
C ALA A 120 -5.72 -27.04 2.28
N ASP A 121 -5.05 -26.66 1.19
CA ASP A 121 -3.84 -25.82 1.27
C ASP A 121 -4.15 -24.46 1.92
N VAL A 122 -5.29 -23.84 1.57
CA VAL A 122 -5.73 -22.57 2.18
C VAL A 122 -6.02 -22.75 3.66
N ALA A 123 -6.75 -23.81 4.06
CA ALA A 123 -7.00 -24.10 5.46
C ALA A 123 -5.69 -24.30 6.25
N ALA A 124 -4.71 -24.98 5.65
CA ALA A 124 -3.41 -25.20 6.28
C ALA A 124 -2.60 -23.92 6.44
N VAL A 125 -2.64 -22.99 5.46
CA VAL A 125 -2.08 -21.63 5.61
C VAL A 125 -2.73 -20.89 6.77
N LEU A 126 -4.07 -20.83 6.80
CA LEU A 126 -4.81 -20.09 7.82
C LEU A 126 -4.55 -20.61 9.25
N ASN A 127 -4.32 -21.91 9.40
CA ASN A 127 -3.96 -22.54 10.66
C ASN A 127 -2.55 -22.15 11.14
N ARG A 128 -1.64 -21.79 10.23
CA ARG A 128 -0.29 -21.30 10.58
C ARG A 128 -0.22 -19.78 10.77
N MET A 129 -1.32 -19.07 10.47
CA MET A 129 -1.37 -17.62 10.60
C MET A 129 -1.62 -17.22 12.06
N GLU A 130 -0.62 -16.58 12.67
CA GLU A 130 -0.68 -16.01 14.00
C GLU A 130 -0.98 -14.51 13.90
N THR A 131 -2.00 -14.08 14.64
CA THR A 131 -2.41 -12.68 14.67
C THR A 131 -1.63 -11.92 15.73
N VAL A 132 -1.13 -10.74 15.38
CA VAL A 132 -0.33 -9.91 16.28
C VAL A 132 -1.07 -8.63 16.69
N PRO A 133 -0.88 -8.16 17.94
CA PRO A 133 -1.36 -6.86 18.37
C PRO A 133 -0.58 -5.72 17.66
N TRP A 134 -1.20 -4.55 17.63
CA TRP A 134 -0.55 -3.34 17.16
C TRP A 134 0.50 -2.85 18.17
N SER A 135 1.65 -2.39 17.67
CA SER A 135 2.74 -1.75 18.42
C SER A 135 3.51 -2.60 19.45
N ASP A 136 2.95 -3.70 19.94
CA ASP A 136 3.65 -4.54 20.91
C ASP A 136 4.74 -5.40 20.23
N PRO A 137 5.92 -5.55 20.86
CA PRO A 137 6.96 -6.44 20.35
C PRO A 137 6.53 -7.90 20.47
N ILE A 138 6.63 -8.61 19.35
CA ILE A 138 6.47 -10.07 19.29
C ILE A 138 7.82 -10.68 18.99
N GLU A 139 8.25 -11.65 19.81
CA GLU A 139 9.41 -12.48 19.51
C GLU A 139 9.04 -13.45 18.38
N ILE A 140 9.68 -13.28 17.22
CA ILE A 140 9.37 -14.07 16.01
C ILE A 140 10.37 -15.21 15.81
N CYS A 141 11.59 -15.05 16.29
CA CYS A 141 12.68 -16.02 16.36
C CYS A 141 13.53 -15.70 17.61
N PRO A 142 14.39 -16.62 18.09
CA PRO A 142 15.28 -16.32 19.21
C PRO A 142 16.07 -15.02 18.98
N ASP A 143 16.01 -14.11 19.95
CA ASP A 143 16.67 -12.80 19.91
C ASP A 143 16.22 -11.84 18.79
N LEU A 144 15.10 -12.14 18.11
CA LEU A 144 14.55 -11.31 17.06
C LEU A 144 13.09 -10.95 17.36
N THR A 145 12.82 -9.65 17.44
CA THR A 145 11.47 -9.13 17.66
C THR A 145 10.95 -8.38 16.45
N ALA A 146 9.63 -8.38 16.28
CA ALA A 146 8.95 -7.55 15.30
C ALA A 146 7.79 -6.76 15.93
N ARG A 147 7.51 -5.58 15.38
CA ARG A 147 6.37 -4.73 15.75
C ARG A 147 5.64 -4.27 14.50
N TRP A 148 4.31 -4.19 14.60
CA TRP A 148 3.45 -3.72 13.53
C TRP A 148 2.90 -2.33 13.86
N THR A 149 3.01 -1.40 12.92
CA THR A 149 2.34 -0.08 12.96
C THR A 149 1.54 0.14 11.69
N ARG A 150 0.50 0.97 11.74
CA ARG A 150 -0.44 1.14 10.63
C ARG A 150 0.25 1.77 9.41
N ALA A 151 0.09 1.15 8.24
CA ALA A 151 0.59 1.66 6.96
C ALA A 151 -0.39 2.63 6.27
N GLY A 152 -1.65 2.64 6.68
CA GLY A 152 -2.70 3.52 6.16
C GLY A 152 -3.24 3.18 4.77
N HIS A 153 -2.81 2.05 4.20
CA HIS A 153 -3.13 1.63 2.83
C HIS A 153 -4.50 0.95 2.68
N ILE A 154 -4.70 -0.17 3.37
CA ILE A 154 -5.98 -0.87 3.50
C ILE A 154 -6.21 -1.27 4.97
N LEU A 155 -7.38 -1.80 5.29
CA LEU A 155 -7.66 -2.35 6.62
C LEU A 155 -6.63 -3.45 6.98
N GLY A 156 -6.05 -3.36 8.18
CA GLY A 156 -5.00 -4.27 8.63
C GLY A 156 -3.60 -4.02 8.06
N ALA A 157 -3.43 -3.13 7.08
CA ALA A 157 -2.12 -2.91 6.46
C ALA A 157 -1.10 -2.32 7.45
N ALA A 158 0.10 -2.88 7.45
CA ALA A 158 1.13 -2.60 8.43
C ALA A 158 2.52 -2.39 7.83
N MET A 159 3.24 -1.42 8.40
CA MET A 159 4.69 -1.40 8.36
C MET A 159 5.22 -2.29 9.50
N ILE A 160 6.28 -3.05 9.21
CA ILE A 160 6.85 -4.06 10.10
C ILE A 160 8.27 -3.64 10.47
N TYR A 161 8.49 -3.35 11.74
CA TYR A 161 9.80 -3.02 12.29
C TYR A 161 10.40 -4.28 12.92
N ILE A 162 11.53 -4.73 12.39
CA ILE A 162 12.27 -5.92 12.83
C ILE A 162 13.51 -5.44 13.59
N GLU A 163 13.69 -5.93 14.81
CA GLU A 163 14.77 -5.55 15.73
C GLU A 163 15.48 -6.80 16.22
N GLY A 164 16.75 -6.95 15.79
CA GLY A 164 17.68 -7.94 16.33
C GLY A 164 18.63 -7.31 17.36
N LYS A 165 19.60 -8.09 17.84
CA LYS A 165 20.61 -7.62 18.83
C LYS A 165 21.35 -6.38 18.35
N SER A 166 21.68 -6.36 17.06
CA SER A 166 22.55 -5.34 16.52
C SER A 166 21.88 -4.54 15.41
N GLU A 167 21.03 -5.14 14.58
CA GLU A 167 20.51 -4.49 13.38
C GLU A 167 18.99 -4.28 13.44
N THR A 168 18.53 -3.19 12.81
CA THR A 168 17.11 -2.83 12.71
C THR A 168 16.69 -2.60 11.28
N LEU A 169 15.51 -3.11 10.91
CA LEU A 169 14.93 -2.96 9.58
C LEU A 169 13.46 -2.55 9.66
N LEU A 170 13.05 -1.61 8.82
CA LEU A 170 11.64 -1.30 8.59
C LEU A 170 11.23 -1.75 7.19
N MET A 171 10.25 -2.66 7.10
CA MET A 171 9.54 -2.96 5.87
C MET A 171 8.24 -2.16 5.84
N THR A 172 8.01 -1.35 4.81
CA THR A 172 6.79 -0.53 4.78
C THR A 172 5.56 -1.27 4.28
N GLY A 173 5.74 -2.28 3.42
CA GLY A 173 4.67 -2.72 2.53
C GLY A 173 4.17 -1.57 1.67
N ASP A 174 2.90 -1.60 1.30
CA ASP A 174 2.22 -0.46 0.67
C ASP A 174 1.70 0.52 1.73
N VAL A 175 1.90 1.82 1.49
CA VAL A 175 1.62 2.89 2.44
C VAL A 175 0.74 3.99 1.86
N SER A 176 -0.05 4.61 2.72
CA SER A 176 -0.78 5.84 2.42
C SER A 176 -0.55 6.88 3.50
N VAL A 177 -0.02 8.04 3.11
CA VAL A 177 0.19 9.15 4.05
C VAL A 177 -1.04 10.04 4.16
N THR A 178 -1.85 10.10 3.10
CA THR A 178 -3.13 10.81 3.12
C THR A 178 -4.22 9.98 3.79
N LYS A 179 -4.96 10.64 4.69
CA LYS A 179 -6.14 10.07 5.33
C LYS A 179 -7.20 9.69 4.28
N GLN A 180 -7.66 8.45 4.32
CA GLN A 180 -8.77 7.93 3.51
C GLN A 180 -10.11 8.09 4.25
N LEU A 181 -11.24 7.84 3.57
CA LEU A 181 -12.55 7.86 4.25
C LEU A 181 -12.69 6.68 5.22
N THR A 182 -12.14 5.52 4.83
CA THR A 182 -12.11 4.28 5.63
C THR A 182 -10.96 4.24 6.63
N ILE A 183 -9.72 4.34 6.15
CA ILE A 183 -8.52 4.02 6.91
C ILE A 183 -7.77 5.30 7.35
N PRO A 184 -7.20 5.33 8.57
CA PRO A 184 -6.18 6.30 8.98
C PRO A 184 -4.99 6.42 8.05
N SER A 185 -4.32 7.56 8.10
CA SER A 185 -2.99 7.69 7.50
C SER A 185 -2.00 6.76 8.20
N VAL A 186 -0.86 6.54 7.57
CA VAL A 186 0.31 5.89 8.20
C VAL A 186 0.59 6.45 9.60
N ASP A 187 0.96 5.56 10.51
CA ASP A 187 1.39 5.87 11.87
C ASP A 187 2.89 5.58 12.02
N VAL A 188 3.66 6.59 12.44
CA VAL A 188 5.13 6.52 12.57
C VAL A 188 5.49 6.79 14.03
N PRO A 189 5.36 5.79 14.92
CA PRO A 189 5.71 5.94 16.32
C PRO A 189 7.22 6.08 16.51
N ALA A 190 7.64 6.62 17.65
CA ALA A 190 9.04 6.96 17.90
C ALA A 190 10.02 5.77 17.78
N TRP A 191 9.56 4.55 18.12
CA TRP A 191 10.35 3.32 18.00
C TRP A 191 10.56 2.86 16.55
N CYS A 192 9.70 3.31 15.61
CA CYS A 192 9.81 3.01 14.19
C CYS A 192 10.84 3.92 13.48
N CYS A 193 11.32 4.97 14.16
CA CYS A 193 12.24 5.95 13.59
C CYS A 193 13.69 5.49 13.67
N LYS A 194 14.48 5.94 12.68
CA LYS A 194 15.91 5.68 12.54
C LYS A 194 16.28 4.19 12.50
N PRO A 195 15.59 3.34 11.72
CA PRO A 195 16.07 1.99 11.46
C PRO A 195 17.41 2.07 10.71
N ASP A 196 18.23 1.03 10.80
CA ASP A 196 19.46 0.96 10.00
C ASP A 196 19.11 0.83 8.51
N VAL A 197 18.03 0.08 8.22
CA VAL A 197 17.56 -0.21 6.87
C VAL A 197 16.07 0.10 6.76
N MET A 198 15.67 0.79 5.69
CA MET A 198 14.26 0.93 5.33
C MET A 198 14.04 0.37 3.93
N VAL A 199 13.08 -0.53 3.78
CA VAL A 199 12.61 -1.05 2.50
C VAL A 199 11.23 -0.46 2.24
N MET A 200 11.12 0.38 1.21
CA MET A 200 9.93 1.19 0.94
C MET A 200 9.39 0.95 -0.46
N GLU A 201 8.07 0.92 -0.61
CA GLU A 201 7.43 0.91 -1.94
C GLU A 201 7.76 2.16 -2.76
N ALA A 202 7.56 2.06 -4.08
CA ALA A 202 7.81 3.14 -5.03
C ALA A 202 6.76 3.19 -6.15
N THR A 203 5.56 2.65 -5.90
CA THR A 203 4.49 2.48 -6.91
C THR A 203 4.20 3.77 -7.67
N TYR A 204 4.17 4.90 -6.97
CA TYR A 204 3.97 6.23 -7.56
C TYR A 204 5.12 7.19 -7.34
N GLY A 205 6.35 6.67 -7.31
CA GLY A 205 7.56 7.46 -7.22
C GLY A 205 7.73 8.54 -8.30
N ASN A 206 7.02 8.44 -9.42
CA ASN A 206 6.99 9.42 -10.51
C ASN A 206 5.65 10.18 -10.65
N ARG A 207 4.71 10.06 -9.70
CA ARG A 207 3.41 10.74 -9.78
C ARG A 207 3.20 11.70 -8.61
N GLN A 208 2.32 12.66 -8.83
CA GLN A 208 1.77 13.54 -7.79
C GLN A 208 0.25 13.51 -7.90
N HIS A 209 -0.42 13.32 -6.77
CA HIS A 209 -1.88 13.30 -6.75
C HIS A 209 -2.41 14.74 -6.83
N LYS A 210 -3.15 15.06 -7.91
CA LYS A 210 -4.01 16.25 -7.95
C LYS A 210 -5.14 16.16 -6.92
N ASP A 211 -5.67 17.31 -6.49
CA ASP A 211 -6.68 17.47 -5.43
C ASP A 211 -7.72 16.33 -5.42
N ARG A 212 -7.60 15.47 -4.40
CA ARG A 212 -8.44 14.29 -4.22
C ARG A 212 -9.90 14.68 -4.07
N ARG A 213 -10.20 15.79 -3.37
CA ARG A 213 -11.58 16.21 -3.10
C ARG A 213 -12.31 16.60 -4.38
N GLU A 214 -11.62 17.27 -5.30
CA GLU A 214 -12.19 17.64 -6.59
C GLU A 214 -12.54 16.39 -7.41
N LYS A 215 -11.65 15.39 -7.42
CA LYS A 215 -11.92 14.11 -8.10
C LYS A 215 -13.09 13.33 -7.50
N GLU A 216 -13.20 13.31 -6.17
CA GLU A 216 -14.31 12.67 -5.46
C GLU A 216 -15.65 13.34 -5.79
N LYS A 217 -15.68 14.68 -5.78
CA LYS A 217 -16.87 15.45 -6.20
C LYS A 217 -17.24 15.21 -7.65
N ARG A 218 -16.26 15.23 -8.55
CA ARG A 218 -16.48 14.99 -9.99
C ARG A 218 -17.02 13.57 -10.21
N LEU A 219 -16.44 12.56 -9.57
CA LEU A 219 -16.92 11.19 -9.63
C LEU A 219 -18.39 11.10 -9.21
N ALA A 220 -18.73 11.64 -8.04
CA ALA A 220 -20.09 11.61 -7.52
C ALA A 220 -21.08 12.32 -8.47
N ALA A 221 -20.69 13.48 -9.01
CA ALA A 221 -21.51 14.25 -9.93
C ALA A 221 -21.74 13.51 -11.26
N ASP A 222 -20.70 12.92 -11.84
CA ASP A 222 -20.79 12.22 -13.13
C ASP A 222 -21.62 10.94 -12.99
N VAL A 223 -21.46 10.18 -11.90
CA VAL A 223 -22.31 9.02 -11.59
C VAL A 223 -23.78 9.45 -11.47
N ALA A 224 -24.05 10.52 -10.72
CA ALA A 224 -25.41 11.00 -10.51
C ALA A 224 -26.06 11.53 -11.81
N ASN A 225 -25.31 12.26 -12.63
CA ASN A 225 -25.78 12.76 -13.92
C ASN A 225 -26.16 11.61 -14.85
N THR A 226 -25.33 10.56 -14.95
CA THR A 226 -25.65 9.39 -15.78
C THR A 226 -26.93 8.70 -15.32
N VAL A 227 -27.06 8.44 -14.02
CA VAL A 227 -28.21 7.68 -13.51
C VAL A 227 -29.51 8.49 -13.59
N ILE A 228 -29.47 9.76 -13.22
CA ILE A 228 -30.69 10.58 -13.05
C ILE A 228 -31.08 11.34 -14.32
N LYS A 229 -30.11 11.89 -15.06
CA LYS A 229 -30.40 12.75 -16.21
C LYS A 229 -30.36 12.01 -17.54
N GLU A 230 -29.41 11.09 -17.69
CA GLU A 230 -29.23 10.33 -18.93
C GLU A 230 -30.05 9.04 -18.96
N ASP A 231 -30.65 8.65 -17.82
CA ASP A 231 -31.41 7.40 -17.67
C ASP A 231 -30.52 6.18 -18.04
N GLY A 232 -29.25 6.24 -17.60
CA GLY A 232 -28.20 5.28 -17.91
C GLY A 232 -27.68 4.54 -16.68
N THR A 233 -27.04 3.39 -16.90
CA THR A 233 -26.44 2.60 -15.82
C THR A 233 -24.94 2.87 -15.71
N VAL A 234 -24.46 3.02 -14.49
CA VAL A 234 -23.04 3.22 -14.19
C VAL A 234 -22.45 1.93 -13.64
N LEU A 235 -21.31 1.51 -14.18
CA LEU A 235 -20.50 0.42 -13.63
C LEU A 235 -19.18 0.96 -13.09
N LEU A 236 -18.89 0.66 -11.82
CA LEU A 236 -17.61 0.89 -11.18
C LEU A 236 -16.92 -0.46 -10.94
N PRO A 237 -16.08 -0.94 -11.88
CA PRO A 237 -15.22 -2.08 -11.61
C PRO A 237 -14.18 -1.68 -10.55
N VAL A 238 -14.19 -2.35 -9.41
CA VAL A 238 -13.34 -2.02 -8.26
C VAL A 238 -12.62 -3.25 -7.72
N PHE A 239 -11.40 -3.04 -7.23
CA PHE A 239 -10.77 -4.02 -6.34
C PHE A 239 -11.64 -4.17 -5.10
N ALA A 240 -11.83 -5.41 -4.67
CA ALA A 240 -12.78 -5.73 -3.60
C ALA A 240 -12.43 -5.11 -2.25
N ILE A 241 -11.15 -4.77 -2.06
CA ILE A 241 -10.57 -4.23 -0.83
C ILE A 241 -10.02 -2.83 -1.11
N GLY A 242 -10.17 -1.93 -0.13
CA GLY A 242 -9.78 -0.53 -0.23
C GLY A 242 -10.69 0.27 -1.16
N ARG A 243 -10.49 0.14 -2.49
CA ARG A 243 -11.13 1.01 -3.48
C ARG A 243 -12.66 0.95 -3.44
N ALA A 244 -13.23 -0.25 -3.34
CA ALA A 244 -14.67 -0.42 -3.32
C ALA A 244 -15.31 0.33 -2.14
N GLN A 245 -14.71 0.20 -0.95
CA GLN A 245 -15.19 0.84 0.26
C GLN A 245 -15.09 2.36 0.17
N GLU A 246 -13.98 2.91 -0.35
CA GLU A 246 -13.82 4.34 -0.58
C GLU A 246 -14.90 4.90 -1.52
N VAL A 247 -15.11 4.25 -2.67
CA VAL A 247 -16.12 4.68 -3.67
C VAL A 247 -17.52 4.65 -3.09
N ILE A 248 -17.87 3.60 -2.35
CA ILE A 248 -19.18 3.49 -1.70
C ILE A 248 -19.36 4.64 -0.69
N LEU A 249 -18.35 4.97 0.11
CA LEU A 249 -18.42 6.06 1.06
C LEU A 249 -18.49 7.44 0.39
N ILE A 250 -17.79 7.66 -0.73
CA ILE A 250 -17.89 8.89 -1.52
C ILE A 250 -19.34 9.12 -1.96
N LEU A 251 -19.96 8.10 -2.57
CA LEU A 251 -21.36 8.18 -3.03
C LEU A 251 -22.31 8.36 -1.84
N LYS A 252 -22.12 7.58 -0.77
CA LYS A 252 -22.95 7.64 0.45
C LYS A 252 -22.90 9.03 1.08
N GLN A 253 -21.71 9.60 1.30
CA GLN A 253 -21.55 10.92 1.90
C GLN A 253 -22.12 12.04 1.00
N ALA A 254 -21.93 11.94 -0.31
CA ALA A 254 -22.50 12.89 -1.25
C ALA A 254 -24.04 12.86 -1.25
N MET A 255 -24.65 11.67 -1.15
CA MET A 255 -26.12 11.51 -1.04
C MET A 255 -26.67 11.95 0.32
N GLU A 256 -26.02 11.57 1.43
CA GLU A 256 -26.41 11.98 2.79
C GLU A 256 -26.29 13.49 2.97
N GLY A 257 -25.25 14.11 2.41
CA GLY A 257 -25.01 15.55 2.45
C GLY A 257 -25.80 16.37 1.42
N GLY A 258 -26.66 15.75 0.60
CA GLY A 258 -27.48 16.43 -0.40
C GLY A 258 -26.70 17.03 -1.59
N GLN A 259 -25.46 16.61 -1.79
CA GLN A 259 -24.62 17.07 -2.91
C GLN A 259 -25.04 16.42 -4.24
N ILE A 260 -25.56 15.19 -4.18
CA ILE A 260 -26.16 14.48 -5.30
C ILE A 260 -27.52 13.88 -4.90
N PRO A 261 -28.46 13.70 -5.84
CA PRO A 261 -29.70 12.99 -5.58
C PRO A 261 -29.47 11.54 -5.16
N LYS A 262 -30.44 10.96 -4.43
CA LYS A 262 -30.45 9.55 -4.05
C LYS A 262 -30.91 8.69 -5.23
N PHE A 263 -30.15 7.64 -5.55
CA PHE A 263 -30.48 6.63 -6.57
C PHE A 263 -29.99 5.25 -6.16
N SER A 264 -30.47 4.20 -6.84
CA SER A 264 -30.07 2.82 -6.54
C SER A 264 -28.59 2.59 -6.82
N VAL A 265 -27.85 2.15 -5.79
CA VAL A 265 -26.48 1.66 -5.87
C VAL A 265 -26.45 0.20 -5.43
N TYR A 266 -25.98 -0.68 -6.30
CA TYR A 266 -25.84 -2.12 -6.05
C TYR A 266 -24.38 -2.47 -5.79
N VAL A 267 -24.14 -3.19 -4.70
CA VAL A 267 -22.81 -3.71 -4.32
C VAL A 267 -22.77 -5.21 -4.54
N ASP A 268 -21.88 -5.67 -5.41
CA ASP A 268 -21.81 -7.06 -5.84
C ASP A 268 -20.38 -7.63 -5.84
N GLY A 269 -20.27 -8.93 -6.08
CA GLY A 269 -19.03 -9.67 -6.02
C GLY A 269 -18.51 -9.80 -4.58
N MET A 270 -17.19 -9.84 -4.48
CA MET A 270 -16.46 -9.99 -3.21
C MET A 270 -16.57 -8.75 -2.33
N VAL A 271 -16.93 -7.59 -2.90
CA VAL A 271 -17.11 -6.34 -2.15
C VAL A 271 -18.06 -6.53 -0.96
N ARG A 272 -19.10 -7.35 -1.09
CA ARG A 272 -20.05 -7.65 -0.01
C ARG A 272 -19.39 -8.32 1.19
N ASP A 273 -18.52 -9.30 0.93
CA ASP A 273 -17.85 -10.07 1.96
C ASP A 273 -16.79 -9.20 2.65
N VAL A 274 -16.04 -8.40 1.88
CA VAL A 274 -15.04 -7.46 2.43
C VAL A 274 -15.71 -6.35 3.24
N ASN A 275 -16.86 -5.81 2.82
CA ASN A 275 -17.60 -4.84 3.61
C ASN A 275 -18.04 -5.39 4.97
N THR A 276 -18.34 -6.69 5.04
CA THR A 276 -18.68 -7.37 6.30
C THR A 276 -17.47 -7.40 7.22
N ILE A 277 -16.29 -7.73 6.68
CA ILE A 277 -15.03 -7.71 7.43
C ILE A 277 -14.73 -6.29 7.95
N TYR A 278 -14.82 -5.27 7.10
CA TYR A 278 -14.59 -3.89 7.54
C TYR A 278 -15.52 -3.47 8.69
N ALA A 279 -16.77 -3.93 8.69
CA ALA A 279 -17.69 -3.68 9.80
C ALA A 279 -17.29 -4.40 11.10
N GLN A 280 -16.70 -5.60 11.02
CA GLN A 280 -16.20 -6.34 12.19
C GLN A 280 -14.99 -5.64 12.82
N PHE A 281 -14.13 -5.02 12.02
CA PHE A 281 -12.94 -4.29 12.49
C PHE A 281 -13.16 -2.76 12.55
N ALA A 282 -14.37 -2.32 12.91
CA ALA A 282 -14.74 -0.91 12.93
C ALA A 282 -13.85 -0.04 13.85
N ASP A 283 -13.25 -0.64 14.89
CA ASP A 283 -12.31 0.03 15.81
C ASP A 283 -10.99 0.45 15.13
N GLU A 284 -10.61 -0.18 14.02
CA GLU A 284 -9.42 0.21 13.24
C GLU A 284 -9.72 1.30 12.20
N LEU A 285 -11.00 1.58 11.95
CA LEU A 285 -11.43 2.55 10.95
C LEU A 285 -11.36 3.98 11.48
N GLN A 286 -11.59 4.92 10.56
CA GLN A 286 -11.76 6.33 10.87
C GLN A 286 -12.82 6.58 11.95
N ARG A 287 -12.54 7.53 12.86
CA ARG A 287 -13.44 7.88 13.98
C ARG A 287 -14.91 8.07 13.58
N PRO A 288 -15.26 8.74 12.46
CA PRO A 288 -16.65 8.85 12.02
C PRO A 288 -17.32 7.50 11.73
N LEU A 289 -16.60 6.55 11.11
CA LEU A 289 -17.12 5.21 10.82
C LEU A 289 -17.23 4.38 12.09
N ARG A 290 -16.24 4.44 12.97
CA ARG A 290 -16.28 3.80 14.29
C ARG A 290 -17.53 4.22 15.07
N ARG A 291 -17.81 5.53 15.12
CA ARG A 291 -19.02 6.07 15.77
C ARG A 291 -20.32 5.58 15.13
N LYS A 292 -20.39 5.55 13.80
CA LYS A 292 -21.55 4.98 13.09
C LYS A 292 -21.75 3.50 13.46
N SER A 293 -20.67 2.73 13.54
CA SER A 293 -20.71 1.33 13.98
C SER A 293 -21.22 1.18 15.41
N GLU A 294 -20.73 2.00 16.35
CA GLU A 294 -21.17 2.02 17.75
C GLU A 294 -22.67 2.37 17.89
N GLN A 295 -23.22 3.11 16.93
CA GLN A 295 -24.64 3.46 16.86
C GLN A 295 -25.49 2.38 16.15
N GLY A 296 -24.89 1.28 15.71
CA GLY A 296 -25.56 0.23 14.95
C GLY A 296 -25.89 0.62 13.50
N GLU A 297 -25.32 1.71 12.99
CA GLU A 297 -25.50 2.10 11.60
C GLU A 297 -24.63 1.25 10.66
N SER A 298 -25.20 0.94 9.49
CA SER A 298 -24.41 0.30 8.44
C SER A 298 -23.34 1.25 7.90
N LEU A 299 -22.10 0.79 7.86
CA LEU A 299 -20.98 1.58 7.35
C LEU A 299 -21.12 1.88 5.86
N PHE A 300 -21.38 0.85 5.05
CA PHE A 300 -21.34 0.91 3.59
C PHE A 300 -22.72 0.88 2.92
N TYR A 301 -23.78 0.56 3.65
CA TYR A 301 -25.12 0.46 3.08
C TYR A 301 -26.01 1.59 3.58
N LEU A 302 -26.99 1.95 2.75
CA LEU A 302 -28.00 2.96 3.04
C LEU A 302 -29.35 2.38 2.60
N ASN A 303 -30.29 2.24 3.54
CA ASN A 303 -31.54 1.50 3.33
C ASN A 303 -32.20 1.83 1.99
N ASN A 304 -32.47 0.78 1.20
CA ASN A 304 -33.07 0.82 -0.15
C ASN A 304 -32.34 1.66 -1.22
N ILE A 305 -31.24 2.33 -0.87
CA ILE A 305 -30.46 3.18 -1.77
C ILE A 305 -29.16 2.48 -2.14
N ILE A 306 -28.28 2.23 -1.16
CA ILE A 306 -27.04 1.46 -1.35
C ILE A 306 -27.24 0.07 -0.75
N LYS A 307 -27.36 -0.95 -1.60
CA LYS A 307 -27.76 -2.30 -1.20
C LYS A 307 -26.80 -3.37 -1.71
N LYS A 308 -26.63 -4.41 -0.89
CA LYS A 308 -25.99 -5.65 -1.32
C LYS A 308 -26.87 -6.36 -2.35
N VAL A 309 -26.29 -6.79 -3.46
CA VAL A 309 -26.99 -7.69 -4.38
C VAL A 309 -27.23 -9.03 -3.64
N PRO A 310 -28.43 -9.62 -3.70
CA PRO A 310 -28.67 -10.95 -3.15
C PRO A 310 -27.77 -12.02 -3.79
N ARG A 311 -27.35 -13.06 -3.06
CA ARG A 311 -26.41 -14.07 -3.62
C ARG A 311 -27.01 -14.90 -4.75
N ASN A 312 -28.33 -15.05 -4.78
CA ASN A 312 -29.07 -15.76 -5.82
C ASN A 312 -29.36 -14.89 -7.06
N TYR A 313 -29.18 -13.58 -6.98
CA TYR A 313 -29.41 -12.69 -8.13
C TYR A 313 -28.29 -12.85 -9.15
N LYS A 314 -28.70 -12.86 -10.42
CA LYS A 314 -27.83 -12.72 -11.57
C LYS A 314 -27.73 -11.24 -11.97
N PRO A 315 -26.69 -10.85 -12.72
CA PRO A 315 -26.55 -9.48 -13.22
C PRO A 315 -27.80 -8.94 -13.94
N GLU A 316 -28.50 -9.80 -14.67
CA GLU A 316 -29.72 -9.46 -15.41
C GLU A 316 -30.85 -9.02 -14.46
N ASP A 317 -30.98 -9.68 -13.30
CA ASP A 317 -31.99 -9.33 -12.30
C ASP A 317 -31.76 -7.93 -11.71
N VAL A 318 -30.49 -7.52 -11.61
CA VAL A 318 -30.12 -6.18 -11.15
C VAL A 318 -30.44 -5.14 -12.22
N LEU A 319 -30.08 -5.43 -13.48
CA LEU A 319 -30.28 -4.53 -14.62
C LEU A 319 -31.76 -4.37 -15.01
N ALA A 320 -32.60 -5.38 -14.76
CA ALA A 320 -34.04 -5.31 -14.95
C ALA A 320 -34.72 -4.25 -14.04
N GLY A 321 -34.05 -3.84 -12.96
CA GLY A 321 -34.53 -2.81 -12.04
C GLY A 321 -34.41 -1.37 -12.55
N GLY A 322 -33.91 -1.15 -13.77
CA GLY A 322 -33.72 0.16 -14.38
C GLY A 322 -32.36 0.80 -14.05
N PRO A 323 -32.17 2.08 -14.47
CA PRO A 323 -30.90 2.79 -14.31
C PRO A 323 -30.41 2.84 -12.86
N CYS A 324 -29.16 2.44 -12.68
CA CYS A 324 -28.55 2.35 -11.36
C CYS A 324 -27.04 2.51 -11.43
N CYS A 325 -26.40 2.52 -10.27
CA CYS A 325 -24.96 2.45 -10.13
C CYS A 325 -24.57 1.09 -9.56
N ILE A 326 -23.56 0.44 -10.14
CA ILE A 326 -23.12 -0.90 -9.76
C ILE A 326 -21.65 -0.84 -9.36
N VAL A 327 -21.36 -1.19 -8.11
CA VAL A 327 -20.00 -1.31 -7.58
C VAL A 327 -19.68 -2.79 -7.44
N ALA A 328 -18.83 -3.31 -8.32
CA ALA A 328 -18.58 -4.75 -8.42
C ALA A 328 -17.09 -5.09 -8.63
N SER A 329 -16.67 -6.22 -8.06
CA SER A 329 -15.34 -6.80 -8.31
C SER A 329 -15.35 -7.72 -9.54
N SER A 330 -14.24 -7.87 -10.28
CA SER A 330 -12.87 -7.35 -10.06
C SER A 330 -12.58 -6.00 -10.73
N GLY A 331 -11.60 -5.26 -10.19
CA GLY A 331 -11.23 -3.90 -10.62
C GLY A 331 -10.54 -3.79 -11.98
N MET A 332 -9.94 -4.88 -12.47
CA MET A 332 -9.29 -4.93 -13.80
C MET A 332 -10.10 -5.70 -14.84
N LEU A 333 -11.33 -6.11 -14.48
CA LEU A 333 -12.21 -6.91 -15.34
C LEU A 333 -11.64 -8.28 -15.76
N ASN A 334 -10.62 -8.80 -15.09
CA ASN A 334 -10.08 -10.15 -15.36
C ASN A 334 -11.08 -11.28 -14.99
N GLY A 335 -12.15 -10.95 -14.29
CA GLY A 335 -13.11 -11.92 -13.77
C GLY A 335 -14.06 -11.32 -12.75
N GLY A 336 -14.82 -12.19 -12.08
CA GLY A 336 -15.83 -11.78 -11.11
C GLY A 336 -17.11 -11.26 -11.76
N LYS A 337 -17.86 -10.44 -11.01
CA LYS A 337 -19.16 -9.91 -11.44
C LYS A 337 -19.02 -8.70 -12.36
N SER A 338 -17.99 -7.88 -12.18
CA SER A 338 -17.79 -6.65 -12.94
C SER A 338 -17.66 -6.88 -14.44
N ILE A 339 -16.95 -7.93 -14.89
CA ILE A 339 -16.85 -8.25 -16.32
C ILE A 339 -18.21 -8.68 -16.91
N VAL A 340 -19.03 -9.39 -16.14
CA VAL A 340 -20.37 -9.80 -16.60
C VAL A 340 -21.28 -8.60 -16.80
N TYR A 341 -21.25 -7.63 -15.86
CA TYR A 341 -21.94 -6.34 -16.05
C TYR A 341 -21.35 -5.56 -17.23
N ALA A 342 -20.02 -5.49 -17.36
CA ALA A 342 -19.38 -4.73 -18.43
C ALA A 342 -19.83 -5.20 -19.82
N LYS A 343 -19.85 -6.53 -20.06
CA LYS A 343 -20.34 -7.12 -21.32
C LYS A 343 -21.76 -6.65 -21.71
N GLN A 344 -22.65 -6.46 -20.73
CA GLN A 344 -24.03 -6.02 -20.97
C GLN A 344 -24.18 -4.51 -21.10
N LEU A 345 -23.25 -3.74 -20.53
CA LEU A 345 -23.37 -2.28 -20.43
C LEU A 345 -22.63 -1.53 -21.53
N VAL A 346 -21.54 -2.09 -22.08
CA VAL A 346 -20.65 -1.39 -23.03
C VAL A 346 -21.34 -0.92 -24.32
N ALA A 347 -22.39 -1.62 -24.77
CA ALA A 347 -23.05 -1.34 -26.03
C ALA A 347 -24.09 -0.21 -25.98
N ASN A 348 -24.41 0.33 -24.79
CA ASN A 348 -25.40 1.40 -24.65
C ASN A 348 -24.70 2.75 -24.39
N PRO A 349 -24.93 3.78 -25.24
CA PRO A 349 -24.28 5.08 -25.12
C PRO A 349 -24.69 5.89 -23.89
N LYS A 350 -25.84 5.56 -23.26
CA LYS A 350 -26.26 6.19 -21.99
C LYS A 350 -25.45 5.70 -20.80
N ASN A 351 -24.77 4.56 -20.93
CA ASN A 351 -24.06 3.95 -19.81
C ASN A 351 -22.67 4.57 -19.62
N LEU A 352 -22.17 4.45 -18.39
CA LEU A 352 -20.85 4.90 -18.00
C LEU A 352 -20.08 3.80 -17.29
N ILE A 353 -18.84 3.54 -17.73
CA ILE A 353 -17.89 2.67 -17.02
C ILE A 353 -16.82 3.55 -16.38
N VAL A 354 -16.70 3.46 -15.06
CA VAL A 354 -15.81 4.33 -14.27
C VAL A 354 -14.62 3.53 -13.74
N ILE A 355 -13.46 3.77 -14.32
CA ILE A 355 -12.21 3.15 -13.90
C ILE A 355 -11.59 3.96 -12.76
N THR A 356 -11.47 3.34 -11.58
CA THR A 356 -10.97 4.01 -10.37
C THR A 356 -9.62 3.47 -9.85
N GLY A 357 -9.24 2.27 -10.29
CA GLY A 357 -8.01 1.58 -9.88
C GLY A 357 -6.88 1.66 -10.92
N TYR A 358 -5.74 1.05 -10.58
CA TYR A 358 -4.69 0.74 -11.55
C TYR A 358 -5.18 -0.34 -12.53
N GLN A 359 -4.73 -0.27 -13.78
CA GLN A 359 -5.04 -1.21 -14.85
C GLN A 359 -3.71 -1.71 -15.41
N ALA A 360 -3.38 -2.97 -15.12
CA ALA A 360 -2.16 -3.60 -15.65
C ALA A 360 -2.26 -3.79 -17.16
N GLU A 361 -1.13 -3.72 -17.86
CA GLU A 361 -1.08 -4.01 -19.30
C GLU A 361 -1.58 -5.43 -19.60
N GLY A 362 -2.26 -5.59 -20.74
CA GLY A 362 -2.85 -6.87 -21.14
C GLY A 362 -4.14 -7.25 -20.41
N THR A 363 -4.65 -6.43 -19.48
CA THR A 363 -5.95 -6.70 -18.83
C THR A 363 -7.12 -6.16 -19.64
N PRO A 364 -8.32 -6.79 -19.56
CA PRO A 364 -9.51 -6.28 -20.20
C PRO A 364 -9.89 -4.85 -19.78
N GLY A 365 -9.70 -4.51 -18.50
CA GLY A 365 -9.95 -3.17 -18.00
C GLY A 365 -8.98 -2.13 -18.56
N ARG A 366 -7.72 -2.49 -18.82
CA ARG A 366 -6.78 -1.59 -19.52
C ARG A 366 -7.22 -1.33 -20.97
N ALA A 367 -7.67 -2.37 -21.69
CA ALA A 367 -8.17 -2.22 -23.04
C ALA A 367 -9.38 -1.26 -23.10
N LEU A 368 -10.34 -1.39 -22.18
CA LEU A 368 -11.45 -0.43 -22.08
C LEU A 368 -10.98 0.98 -21.74
N GLU A 369 -10.02 1.13 -20.82
CA GLU A 369 -9.48 2.44 -20.46
C GLU A 369 -8.89 3.17 -21.68
N ASP A 370 -8.15 2.44 -22.51
CA ASP A 370 -7.50 3.01 -23.68
C ASP A 370 -8.52 3.34 -24.80
N LEU A 371 -9.58 2.54 -24.95
CA LEU A 371 -10.74 2.89 -25.80
C LEU A 371 -11.47 4.14 -25.30
N GLY A 372 -11.53 4.35 -23.97
CA GLY A 372 -12.10 5.55 -23.36
C GLY A 372 -11.37 6.85 -23.73
N LYS A 373 -10.08 6.76 -24.10
CA LYS A 373 -9.25 7.91 -24.48
C LYS A 373 -9.34 8.27 -25.96
N GLN A 374 -9.97 7.43 -26.78
CA GLN A 374 -10.11 7.69 -28.22
C GLN A 374 -11.18 8.76 -28.47
N GLU A 375 -10.88 9.72 -29.34
CA GLU A 375 -11.83 10.78 -29.74
C GLU A 375 -12.97 10.22 -30.61
N ASP A 376 -12.68 9.23 -31.47
CA ASP A 376 -13.70 8.55 -32.26
C ASP A 376 -14.43 7.51 -31.41
N SER A 377 -15.64 7.88 -30.96
CA SER A 377 -16.51 7.00 -30.19
C SER A 377 -17.27 5.97 -31.05
N GLN A 378 -17.33 6.12 -32.38
CA GLN A 378 -18.21 5.33 -33.25
C GLN A 378 -17.63 3.97 -33.66
N ASN A 379 -16.31 3.77 -33.58
CA ASN A 379 -15.65 2.53 -34.04
C ASN A 379 -14.88 1.78 -32.95
N ARG A 380 -15.21 2.02 -31.67
CA ARG A 380 -14.52 1.37 -30.56
C ARG A 380 -14.95 -0.07 -30.41
N VAL A 381 -13.99 -0.98 -30.48
CA VAL A 381 -14.23 -2.41 -30.34
C VAL A 381 -13.39 -2.95 -29.18
N TRP A 382 -14.07 -3.58 -28.23
CA TRP A 382 -13.44 -4.29 -27.13
C TRP A 382 -13.52 -5.79 -27.38
N PHE A 383 -12.36 -6.43 -27.40
CA PHE A 383 -12.24 -7.88 -27.53
C PHE A 383 -12.06 -8.49 -26.15
N LEU A 384 -12.88 -9.49 -25.86
CA LEU A 384 -12.81 -10.30 -24.66
C LEU A 384 -12.81 -11.76 -25.09
N ASP A 385 -11.72 -12.46 -24.86
CA ASP A 385 -11.54 -13.83 -25.38
C ASP A 385 -11.82 -13.85 -26.89
N ASP A 386 -12.74 -14.70 -27.36
CA ASP A 386 -13.16 -14.79 -28.77
C ASP A 386 -14.40 -13.93 -29.10
N GLU A 387 -14.86 -13.10 -28.17
CA GLU A 387 -16.07 -12.27 -28.33
C GLU A 387 -15.73 -10.80 -28.66
N ARG A 388 -16.52 -10.23 -29.57
CA ARG A 388 -16.41 -8.83 -30.02
C ARG A 388 -17.54 -7.98 -29.45
N PHE A 389 -17.19 -6.91 -28.74
CA PHE A 389 -18.14 -5.94 -28.17
C PHE A 389 -17.95 -4.55 -28.80
N GLU A 390 -19.04 -3.94 -29.27
CA GLU A 390 -19.06 -2.55 -29.71
C GLU A 390 -19.19 -1.63 -28.49
N VAL A 391 -18.21 -0.73 -28.27
CA VAL A 391 -18.15 0.13 -27.08
C VAL A 391 -18.74 1.51 -27.37
N LYS A 392 -20.04 1.65 -27.09
CA LYS A 392 -20.77 2.92 -27.19
C LYS A 392 -20.81 3.67 -25.87
N SER A 393 -20.72 2.98 -24.73
CA SER A 393 -20.72 3.58 -23.40
C SER A 393 -19.57 4.57 -23.22
N ARG A 394 -19.76 5.58 -22.37
CA ARG A 394 -18.65 6.42 -21.91
C ARG A 394 -17.74 5.59 -21.00
N VAL A 395 -16.43 5.82 -21.10
CA VAL A 395 -15.44 5.19 -20.22
C VAL A 395 -14.56 6.29 -19.65
N GLU A 396 -14.60 6.48 -18.34
CA GLU A 396 -13.94 7.60 -17.66
C GLU A 396 -13.02 7.08 -16.57
N ARG A 397 -11.92 7.80 -16.32
CA ARG A 397 -10.95 7.45 -15.28
C ARG A 397 -10.91 8.48 -14.15
N TYR A 398 -11.08 7.99 -12.92
CA TYR A 398 -10.94 8.78 -11.69
C TYR A 398 -9.85 8.17 -10.81
N SER A 399 -8.64 8.72 -10.90
CA SER A 399 -7.50 8.23 -10.12
C SER A 399 -7.64 8.58 -8.64
N LEU A 400 -8.18 7.65 -7.86
CA LEU A 400 -8.42 7.79 -6.41
C LEU A 400 -7.39 7.06 -5.53
N SER A 401 -6.22 6.72 -6.09
CA SER A 401 -5.32 5.68 -5.56
C SER A 401 -5.02 5.72 -4.05
N ALA A 402 -4.84 4.54 -3.45
CA ALA A 402 -4.56 4.37 -2.02
C ALA A 402 -3.06 4.26 -1.71
N HIS A 403 -2.18 4.33 -2.71
CA HIS A 403 -0.73 4.45 -2.49
C HIS A 403 -0.30 5.90 -2.38
N ALA A 404 0.70 6.13 -1.56
CA ALA A 404 1.37 7.40 -1.41
C ALA A 404 2.00 7.85 -2.74
N ASP A 405 1.83 9.12 -3.08
CA ASP A 405 2.55 9.74 -4.20
C ASP A 405 4.02 10.06 -3.85
N LYS A 406 4.76 10.58 -4.82
CA LYS A 406 6.18 10.93 -4.64
C LYS A 406 6.43 11.83 -3.43
N ASN A 407 5.63 12.87 -3.23
CA ASN A 407 5.88 13.83 -2.15
C ASN A 407 5.51 13.22 -0.79
N GLU A 408 4.46 12.41 -0.76
CA GLU A 408 4.05 11.65 0.43
C GLU A 408 5.10 10.63 0.84
N LEU A 409 5.66 9.87 -0.11
CA LEU A 409 6.77 8.93 0.14
C LEU A 409 8.02 9.64 0.65
N ILE A 410 8.40 10.77 0.04
CA ILE A 410 9.52 11.61 0.52
C ILE A 410 9.26 12.11 1.95
N ASN A 411 8.02 12.50 2.27
CA ASN A 411 7.65 12.91 3.62
C ASN A 411 7.75 11.75 4.61
N LEU A 412 7.39 10.53 4.21
CA LEU A 412 7.58 9.34 5.04
C LEU A 412 9.08 9.09 5.32
N VAL A 413 9.95 9.21 4.31
CA VAL A 413 11.42 9.14 4.50
C VAL A 413 11.90 10.21 5.50
N SER A 414 11.37 11.43 5.42
CA SER A 414 11.69 12.52 6.35
C SER A 414 11.26 12.22 7.79
N LYS A 415 10.16 11.49 8.00
CA LYS A 415 9.66 11.10 9.32
C LYS A 415 10.43 9.92 9.90
N VAL A 416 10.64 8.87 9.10
CA VAL A 416 11.30 7.63 9.53
C VAL A 416 12.81 7.84 9.68
N ARG A 417 13.47 8.50 8.71
CA ARG A 417 14.91 8.83 8.72
C ARG A 417 15.83 7.62 8.89
N SER A 418 15.83 6.67 7.95
CA SER A 418 16.76 5.53 8.01
C SER A 418 18.22 5.98 8.11
N ARG A 419 19.04 5.22 8.85
CA ARG A 419 20.42 5.62 9.20
C ARG A 419 21.42 5.32 8.10
N GLU A 420 21.34 4.11 7.52
CA GLU A 420 22.36 3.64 6.59
C GLU A 420 21.78 3.56 5.18
N LYS A 421 20.73 2.75 4.99
CA LYS A 421 20.22 2.43 3.65
C LYS A 421 18.72 2.62 3.52
N LEU A 422 18.31 2.97 2.31
CA LEU A 422 16.92 3.03 1.87
C LEU A 422 16.80 2.27 0.55
N LEU A 423 16.04 1.19 0.53
CA LEU A 423 15.83 0.37 -0.66
C LEU A 423 14.43 0.64 -1.22
N HIS A 424 14.34 1.03 -2.49
CA HIS A 424 13.06 1.23 -3.16
C HIS A 424 12.65 -0.03 -3.92
N VAL A 425 11.55 -0.63 -3.50
CA VAL A 425 10.93 -1.82 -4.08
C VAL A 425 9.54 -1.48 -4.62
N HIS A 426 8.77 -2.48 -5.05
CA HIS A 426 7.36 -2.39 -5.41
C HIS A 426 7.04 -1.19 -6.29
N GLY A 427 7.56 -1.21 -7.52
CA GLY A 427 7.48 -0.09 -8.46
C GLY A 427 8.17 -0.40 -9.77
N ASN A 428 7.74 0.26 -10.85
CA ASN A 428 8.43 0.14 -12.12
C ASN A 428 9.77 0.91 -12.11
N THR A 429 10.62 0.63 -13.10
CA THR A 429 11.97 1.21 -13.21
C THR A 429 11.95 2.74 -13.12
N GLU A 430 11.03 3.39 -13.83
CA GLU A 430 10.96 4.85 -13.90
C GLU A 430 10.52 5.48 -12.57
N ALA A 431 9.45 4.95 -11.97
CA ALA A 431 8.93 5.44 -10.68
C ALA A 431 9.99 5.34 -9.59
N ARG A 432 10.71 4.22 -9.54
CA ARG A 432 11.79 3.96 -8.59
C ARG A 432 12.97 4.91 -8.78
N LYS A 433 13.38 5.14 -10.03
CA LYS A 433 14.48 6.05 -10.36
C LYS A 433 14.16 7.49 -9.97
N VAL A 434 13.00 8.01 -10.39
CA VAL A 434 12.56 9.39 -10.10
C VAL A 434 12.45 9.64 -8.58
N LEU A 435 11.91 8.67 -7.83
CA LEU A 435 11.83 8.78 -6.38
C LEU A 435 13.22 8.79 -5.74
N SER A 436 14.10 7.88 -6.16
CA SER A 436 15.46 7.78 -5.62
C SER A 436 16.27 9.05 -5.86
N GLU A 437 16.18 9.64 -7.06
CA GLU A 437 16.83 10.91 -7.39
C GLU A 437 16.30 12.06 -6.52
N SER A 438 14.98 12.10 -6.31
CA SER A 438 14.34 13.12 -5.45
C SER A 438 14.75 12.97 -3.99
N VAL A 439 14.79 11.74 -3.48
CA VAL A 439 15.25 11.43 -2.12
C VAL A 439 16.73 11.76 -1.95
N ASN A 440 17.60 11.35 -2.88
CA ASN A 440 19.03 11.65 -2.84
C ASN A 440 19.30 13.16 -2.84
N LYS A 441 18.53 13.93 -3.60
CA LYS A 441 18.63 15.40 -3.62
C LYS A 441 18.27 16.03 -2.27
N GLN A 442 17.27 15.48 -1.58
CA GLN A 442 16.78 16.03 -0.31
C GLN A 442 17.53 15.48 0.92
N PHE A 443 18.03 14.25 0.83
CA PHE A 443 18.68 13.50 1.90
C PHE A 443 20.00 12.86 1.40
N PRO A 444 21.03 13.64 1.07
CA PRO A 444 22.25 13.16 0.40
C PRO A 444 23.11 12.19 1.24
N LEU A 445 22.79 12.02 2.52
CA LEU A 445 23.50 11.12 3.44
C LEU A 445 22.88 9.72 3.51
N ILE A 446 21.65 9.55 3.01
CA ILE A 446 21.00 8.24 2.94
C ILE A 446 21.51 7.51 1.70
N ASP A 447 22.04 6.29 1.87
CA ASP A 447 22.43 5.44 0.74
C ASP A 447 21.17 4.82 0.11
N VAL A 448 20.65 5.45 -0.94
CA VAL A 448 19.46 4.96 -1.65
C VAL A 448 19.86 3.90 -2.68
N ARG A 449 19.22 2.72 -2.63
CA ARG A 449 19.48 1.59 -3.51
C ARG A 449 18.22 1.16 -4.26
N LEU A 450 18.43 0.72 -5.49
CA LEU A 450 17.41 0.14 -6.36
C LEU A 450 17.64 -1.38 -6.47
N PRO A 451 17.05 -2.20 -5.57
CA PRO A 451 17.18 -3.63 -5.64
C PRO A 451 16.62 -4.27 -6.91
N GLU A 452 17.13 -5.42 -7.31
CA GLU A 452 16.58 -6.24 -8.39
C GLU A 452 16.22 -7.63 -7.88
N ASN A 453 15.21 -8.24 -8.48
CA ASN A 453 14.83 -9.62 -8.19
C ASN A 453 16.01 -10.58 -8.40
N GLY A 454 16.12 -11.58 -7.54
CA GLY A 454 17.19 -12.58 -7.55
C GLY A 454 18.54 -12.10 -7.00
N LYS A 455 18.72 -10.81 -6.73
CA LYS A 455 19.96 -10.26 -6.17
C LYS A 455 19.93 -10.20 -4.64
N VAL A 456 21.14 -10.25 -4.06
CA VAL A 456 21.39 -10.14 -2.62
C VAL A 456 22.02 -8.78 -2.33
N TYR A 457 21.56 -8.14 -1.28
CA TYR A 457 22.05 -6.86 -0.80
C TYR A 457 22.56 -7.03 0.62
N SER A 458 23.88 -7.14 0.75
CA SER A 458 24.54 -7.19 2.05
C SER A 458 24.60 -5.80 2.67
N ILE A 459 24.25 -5.74 3.94
CA ILE A 459 24.29 -4.55 4.76
C ILE A 459 25.24 -4.86 5.89
N GLU A 460 26.47 -4.37 5.70
CA GLU A 460 27.44 -4.28 6.76
C GLU A 460 27.10 -3.03 7.57
N LYS A 461 26.98 -3.16 8.89
CA LYS A 461 27.05 -2.00 9.76
C LYS A 461 28.31 -1.22 9.42
N ARG A 462 28.22 0.10 9.27
CA ARG A 462 29.40 0.96 9.16
C ARG A 462 30.17 0.96 10.49
N THR A 463 30.94 -0.08 10.75
CA THR A 463 31.93 -0.14 11.82
C THR A 463 33.19 0.58 11.38
N GLY A 464 33.16 1.91 11.30
CA GLY A 464 34.38 2.68 11.06
C GLY A 464 34.17 4.11 10.60
N ILE A 465 33.59 4.32 9.43
CA ILE A 465 33.57 5.66 8.82
C ILE A 465 32.50 6.57 9.43
N ALA A 466 31.34 5.99 9.80
CA ALA A 466 30.32 6.71 10.55
C ALA A 466 30.73 6.93 12.02
N ARG A 467 31.51 6.04 12.63
CA ARG A 467 32.11 6.30 13.97
C ARG A 467 33.07 7.48 13.92
N GLY A 468 33.91 7.58 12.88
CA GLY A 468 34.74 8.75 12.65
C GLY A 468 33.93 10.03 12.50
N ARG A 469 32.92 10.06 11.61
CA ARG A 469 32.06 11.24 11.42
C ARG A 469 31.16 11.55 12.61
N ARG A 470 30.65 10.55 13.34
CA ARG A 470 29.79 10.71 14.52
C ARG A 470 30.59 11.13 15.76
N HIS A 471 31.84 10.66 15.91
CA HIS A 471 32.80 11.26 16.85
C HIS A 471 33.14 12.69 16.46
N THR A 472 33.34 12.98 15.17
CA THR A 472 33.55 14.36 14.70
C THR A 472 32.34 15.24 15.02
N ILE A 473 31.11 14.77 14.77
CA ILE A 473 29.87 15.50 15.09
C ILE A 473 29.67 15.64 16.60
N GLN A 474 29.83 14.59 17.41
CA GLN A 474 29.69 14.69 18.87
C GLN A 474 30.76 15.59 19.49
N ARG A 475 32.02 15.46 19.05
CA ARG A 475 33.11 16.35 19.48
C ARG A 475 32.77 17.80 19.18
N ILE A 476 32.29 18.05 17.97
CA ILE A 476 31.86 19.39 17.54
C ILE A 476 30.69 19.89 18.38
N LEU A 477 29.64 19.10 18.56
CA LEU A 477 28.46 19.53 19.31
C LEU A 477 28.84 19.78 20.77
N SER A 478 29.75 18.98 21.32
CA SER A 478 30.37 19.20 22.63
C SER A 478 31.19 20.50 22.67
N GLU A 479 31.96 20.83 21.63
CA GLU A 479 32.73 22.07 21.54
C GLU A 479 31.82 23.30 21.46
N VAL A 480 30.79 23.26 20.61
CA VAL A 480 29.78 24.31 20.49
C VAL A 480 29.02 24.47 21.81
N HIS A 481 28.59 23.37 22.43
CA HIS A 481 27.94 23.38 23.73
C HIS A 481 28.82 24.00 24.82
N ALA A 482 30.08 23.57 24.93
CA ALA A 482 31.04 24.12 25.88
C ALA A 482 31.33 25.60 25.63
N TYR A 483 31.36 26.03 24.36
CA TYR A 483 31.55 27.43 23.98
C TYR A 483 30.34 28.28 24.39
N LEU A 484 29.11 27.81 24.14
CA LEU A 484 27.88 28.50 24.54
C LEU A 484 27.75 28.61 26.07
N LEU A 485 28.13 27.57 26.81
CA LEU A 485 28.21 27.60 28.27
C LEU A 485 29.23 28.65 28.76
N LYS A 486 30.40 28.75 28.12
CA LYS A 486 31.40 29.79 28.45
C LYS A 486 30.89 31.20 28.19
N LEU A 487 30.06 31.38 27.16
CA LEU A 487 29.42 32.66 26.86
C LEU A 487 28.20 32.96 27.76
N GLY A 488 27.78 32.01 28.61
CA GLY A 488 26.61 32.17 29.47
C GLY A 488 25.28 32.21 28.69
N GLN A 489 25.24 31.72 27.46
CA GLN A 489 24.04 31.73 26.62
C GLN A 489 23.25 30.43 26.79
N ASN A 490 21.97 30.51 27.17
CA ASN A 490 21.11 29.34 27.42
C ASN A 490 20.00 29.14 26.36
N GLY A 491 20.00 29.92 25.28
CA GLY A 491 19.03 29.85 24.18
C GLY A 491 17.73 30.64 24.42
N PRO A 492 16.76 30.56 23.48
CA PRO A 492 16.71 29.65 22.32
C PRO A 492 17.66 30.06 21.19
N PHE A 493 18.15 29.07 20.44
CA PHE A 493 18.98 29.29 19.26
C PHE A 493 18.30 28.80 17.98
N HIS A 494 18.41 29.57 16.91
CA HIS A 494 18.14 29.08 15.56
C HIS A 494 19.30 28.21 15.06
N VAL A 495 19.00 27.24 14.19
CA VAL A 495 20.02 26.41 13.53
C VAL A 495 21.12 27.24 12.89
N ARG A 496 20.75 28.34 12.24
CA ARG A 496 21.69 29.23 11.55
C ARG A 496 22.65 29.93 12.52
N GLU A 497 22.21 30.23 13.74
CA GLU A 497 23.06 30.80 14.80
C GLU A 497 24.02 29.75 15.35
N LEU A 498 23.54 28.53 15.61
CA LEU A 498 24.39 27.41 16.00
C LEU A 498 25.42 27.06 14.90
N ALA A 499 25.01 27.17 13.63
CA ALA A 499 25.91 27.03 12.49
C ALA A 499 26.97 28.14 12.45
N ALA A 500 26.61 29.37 12.80
CA ALA A 500 27.53 30.50 12.90
C ALA A 500 28.56 30.28 14.02
N PHE A 501 28.12 29.82 15.18
CA PHE A 501 29.02 29.52 16.31
C PHE A 501 30.03 28.42 15.98
N TRP A 502 29.66 27.52 15.08
CA TRP A 502 30.51 26.41 14.69
C TRP A 502 31.43 26.74 13.50
N PHE A 503 30.90 27.29 12.41
CA PHE A 503 31.64 27.50 11.16
C PHE A 503 32.15 28.93 10.96
N GLY A 504 31.76 29.87 11.83
CA GLY A 504 31.98 31.30 11.63
C GLY A 504 30.92 31.93 10.72
N SER A 505 30.60 33.20 10.98
CA SER A 505 29.53 33.92 10.27
C SER A 505 29.76 34.10 8.78
N GLU A 506 31.02 34.14 8.34
CA GLU A 506 31.40 34.35 6.94
C GLU A 506 31.29 33.08 6.06
N ALA A 507 31.15 31.89 6.68
CA ALA A 507 31.13 30.59 5.98
C ALA A 507 29.73 29.95 5.88
N ILE A 508 28.66 30.65 6.28
CA ILE A 508 27.31 30.07 6.37
C ILE A 508 26.64 30.02 5.00
N THR A 509 26.57 28.82 4.43
CA THR A 509 25.74 28.50 3.27
C THR A 509 24.49 27.71 3.68
N GLU A 510 23.48 27.64 2.82
CA GLU A 510 22.29 26.80 3.08
C GLU A 510 22.62 25.31 3.27
N VAL A 511 23.70 24.83 2.65
CA VAL A 511 24.21 23.47 2.84
C VAL A 511 24.72 23.28 4.27
N VAL A 512 25.45 24.26 4.80
CA VAL A 512 25.96 24.25 6.18
C VAL A 512 24.80 24.28 7.17
N VAL A 513 23.80 25.14 6.95
CA VAL A 513 22.62 25.21 7.84
C VAL A 513 21.89 23.87 7.91
N LYS A 514 21.62 23.21 6.77
CA LYS A 514 20.97 21.89 6.75
C LYS A 514 21.81 20.79 7.40
N PHE A 515 23.13 20.87 7.26
CA PHE A 515 24.05 19.93 7.91
C PHE A 515 24.00 20.07 9.44
N VAL A 516 24.03 21.30 9.95
CA VAL A 516 23.93 21.59 11.39
C VAL A 516 22.57 21.19 11.93
N GLU A 517 21.49 21.49 11.20
CA GLU A 517 20.13 21.07 11.54
C GLU A 517 20.05 19.55 11.75
N TRP A 518 20.61 18.79 10.80
CA TRP A 518 20.67 17.35 10.90
C TRP A 518 21.51 16.85 12.08
N CYS A 519 22.67 17.46 12.34
CA CYS A 519 23.51 17.13 13.50
C CYS A 519 22.75 17.32 14.82
N LEU A 520 22.05 18.45 14.97
CA LEU A 520 21.23 18.74 16.14
C LEU A 520 20.04 17.79 16.28
N PHE A 521 19.45 17.32 15.17
CA PHE A 521 18.40 16.29 15.19
C PHE A 521 18.90 14.87 15.52
N LEU A 522 20.21 14.63 15.38
CA LEU A 522 20.85 13.40 15.81
C LEU A 522 21.36 13.47 17.25
N ASP A 523 21.54 14.67 17.79
CA ASP A 523 22.02 14.89 19.14
C ASP A 523 21.00 14.45 20.20
N ARG A 524 21.51 13.87 21.28
CA ARG A 524 20.73 13.49 22.45
C ARG A 524 21.30 14.01 23.76
N GLU A 525 22.47 14.63 23.72
CA GLU A 525 23.30 14.87 24.90
C GLU A 525 23.37 16.36 25.24
N PHE A 526 23.59 17.21 24.25
CA PHE A 526 23.92 18.63 24.48
C PHE A 526 22.77 19.59 24.19
N PHE A 527 21.88 19.21 23.26
CA PHE A 527 20.81 20.05 22.76
C PHE A 527 19.46 19.34 22.81
N ARG A 528 18.39 20.12 22.99
CA ARG A 528 16.99 19.68 22.87
C ARG A 528 16.25 20.59 21.88
N CYS A 529 15.44 19.99 21.02
CA CYS A 529 14.60 20.71 20.07
C CYS A 529 13.28 21.11 20.74
N GLY A 530 12.92 22.39 20.68
CA GLY A 530 11.64 22.92 21.12
C GLY A 530 10.74 23.31 19.94
N SER A 531 9.74 24.17 20.19
CA SER A 531 8.82 24.65 19.15
C SER A 531 9.53 25.48 18.08
N ASN A 532 9.05 25.39 16.83
CA ASN A 532 9.54 26.17 15.67
C ASN A 532 11.02 25.93 15.29
N ASN A 533 11.54 24.70 15.44
CA ASN A 533 12.95 24.35 15.16
C ASN A 533 13.97 25.19 15.95
N LEU A 534 13.59 25.66 17.15
CA LEU A 534 14.49 26.29 18.09
C LEU A 534 15.19 25.22 18.95
N PHE A 535 16.47 25.41 19.19
CA PHE A 535 17.29 24.49 19.99
C PHE A 535 17.71 25.15 21.30
N TYR A 536 17.73 24.36 22.37
CA TYR A 536 18.14 24.77 23.70
C TYR A 536 19.28 23.87 24.17
N LEU A 537 20.17 24.40 25.01
CA LEU A 537 21.11 23.56 25.76
C LEU A 537 20.33 22.63 26.70
N ARG A 538 20.93 21.47 26.99
CA ARG A 538 20.38 20.49 27.93
C ARG A 538 20.82 20.73 29.36
#